data_AF-A0AAD5MDK6-F1
#
_entry.id   AF-A0AAD5MDK6-F1
#
_cell.length_a   1.000
_cell.length_b   1.000
_cell.length_c   1.000
_cell.angle_alpha   90.00
_cell.angle_beta   90.00
_cell.angle_gamma   90.00
#
_symmetry.space_group_name_H-M   'P 1'
#
loop_
_entity.id
_entity.type
_entity.pdbx_description
1 polymer ?
#
loop_
_entity_poly.entity_id
_entity_poly.type
_entity_poly.pdbx_seq_one_letter_code
_entity_poly.pdbx_strand_id
1 'polypeptide(L)'
;MIDNGEAGTFDFAFIDADKLNYPAYYERVVTLLRKGGVVMIDNALWGGQVTQHPSTFDEITRRIDEANRTVNKAFCASYSC
;
A
#
# COMPACT_ATOMS: atom_id res chain seq x y z
N MET A 1 16.12 5.84 7.68
CA MET A 1 14.95 6.74 7.70
C MET A 1 14.18 6.60 9.00
N ILE A 2 13.42 5.51 9.21
CA ILE A 2 12.70 5.30 10.48
C ILE A 2 13.67 5.29 11.67
N ASP A 3 14.74 4.48 11.61
CA ASP A 3 15.76 4.41 12.67
C ASP A 3 16.56 5.72 12.83
N ASN A 4 16.48 6.63 11.86
CA ASN A 4 17.10 7.95 11.91
C ASN A 4 16.17 9.00 12.56
N GLY A 5 15.00 8.60 13.05
CA GLY A 5 14.02 9.51 13.66
C GLY A 5 13.15 10.28 12.65
N GLU A 6 13.11 9.85 11.38
CA GLU A 6 12.34 10.53 10.32
C GLU A 6 10.88 10.06 10.23
N ALA A 7 10.32 9.50 11.31
CA ALA A 7 8.92 9.15 11.36
C ALA A 7 8.05 10.41 11.27
N GLY A 8 7.03 10.39 10.41
CA GLY A 8 6.12 11.52 10.24
C GLY A 8 6.73 12.79 9.63
N THR A 9 7.86 12.71 8.92
CA THR A 9 8.52 13.89 8.32
C THR A 9 8.19 14.08 6.84
N PHE A 10 7.60 13.09 6.17
CA PHE A 10 7.31 13.15 4.74
C PHE A 10 5.85 13.57 4.45
N ASP A 11 5.69 14.41 3.43
CA ASP A 11 4.38 14.85 2.93
C ASP A 11 3.75 13.87 1.95
N PHE A 12 4.58 13.23 1.12
CA PHE A 12 4.15 12.43 0.00
C PHE A 12 5.07 11.23 -0.22
N ALA A 13 4.48 10.10 -0.63
CA ALA A 13 5.22 8.91 -1.03
C ALA A 13 4.56 8.25 -2.25
N PHE A 14 5.40 7.82 -3.18
CA PHE A 14 4.98 7.09 -4.37
C PHE A 14 5.64 5.71 -4.38
N ILE A 15 4.83 4.65 -4.43
CA ILE A 15 5.27 3.26 -4.43
C ILE A 15 5.09 2.70 -5.85
N ASP A 16 6.19 2.66 -6.60
CA ASP A 16 6.32 1.93 -7.86
C ASP A 16 7.65 1.16 -7.85
N ALA A 17 7.63 0.00 -7.20
CA ALA A 17 8.81 -0.84 -6.95
C ALA A 17 8.50 -2.31 -7.28
N ASP A 18 9.24 -3.25 -6.69
CA ASP A 18 8.90 -4.65 -6.80
C ASP A 18 7.56 -4.94 -6.09
N LYS A 19 6.66 -5.61 -6.82
CA LYS A 19 5.28 -5.79 -6.39
C LYS A 19 5.14 -6.77 -5.23
N LEU A 20 6.11 -7.68 -5.06
CA LEU A 20 6.12 -8.67 -3.98
C LEU A 20 6.25 -8.01 -2.60
N ASN A 21 6.95 -6.88 -2.51
CA ASN A 21 7.15 -6.16 -1.25
C ASN A 21 6.18 -5.00 -1.03
N TYR A 22 5.17 -4.81 -1.88
CA TYR A 22 4.18 -3.73 -1.74
C TYR A 22 3.56 -3.63 -0.33
N PRO A 23 3.08 -4.73 0.31
CA PRO A 23 2.56 -4.65 1.67
C PRO A 23 3.58 -4.09 2.67
N ALA A 24 4.83 -4.55 2.55
CA ALA A 24 5.93 -4.16 3.45
C ALA A 24 6.42 -2.72 3.18
N TYR A 25 6.29 -2.23 1.96
CA TYR A 25 6.55 -0.83 1.63
C TYR A 25 5.46 0.08 2.17
N TYR A 26 4.19 -0.30 2.00
CA TYR A 26 3.06 0.47 2.52
C TYR A 26 3.18 0.72 4.02
N GLU A 27 3.44 -0.33 4.82
CA GLU A 27 3.57 -0.20 6.28
C GLU A 27 4.69 0.79 6.69
N ARG A 28 5.85 0.69 6.04
CA ARG A 28 6.98 1.59 6.31
C ARG A 28 6.68 3.03 5.89
N VAL A 29 6.08 3.21 4.71
CA VAL A 29 5.71 4.52 4.17
C VAL A 29 4.71 5.22 5.07
N VAL A 30 3.68 4.51 5.55
CA VAL A 30 2.69 5.08 6.48
C VAL A 30 3.35 5.58 7.77
N THR A 31 4.41 4.92 8.25
CA THR A 31 5.18 5.37 9.43
C THR A 31 5.98 6.64 9.15
N LEU A 32 6.51 6.78 7.93
CA LEU A 32 7.30 7.94 7.50
C LEU A 32 6.43 9.16 7.16
N LEU A 33 5.18 8.94 6.75
CA LEU A 33 4.27 10.00 6.40
C LEU A 33 3.72 10.73 7.61
N ARG A 34 3.67 12.06 7.54
CA ARG A 34 2.96 12.86 8.55
C ARG A 34 1.46 12.59 8.49
N LYS A 35 0.75 12.96 9.56
CA LYS A 35 -0.72 13.02 9.53
C LYS A 35 -1.20 13.92 8.39
N GLY A 36 -2.12 13.40 7.57
CA GLY A 36 -2.60 14.06 6.36
C GLY A 36 -1.62 14.08 5.20
N GLY A 37 -0.51 13.34 5.28
CA GLY A 37 0.34 13.04 4.14
C GLY A 37 -0.35 12.08 3.17
N VAL A 38 0.17 12.01 1.94
CA VAL A 38 -0.46 11.24 0.85
C VAL A 38 0.47 10.12 0.39
N VAL A 39 -0.07 8.90 0.30
CA VAL A 39 0.59 7.77 -0.34
C VAL A 39 -0.13 7.45 -1.65
N MET A 40 0.64 7.20 -2.71
CA MET A 40 0.14 6.73 -4.00
C MET A 40 0.87 5.44 -4.37
N ILE A 41 0.10 4.43 -4.77
CA ILE A 41 0.61 3.10 -5.14
C ILE A 41 0.33 2.88 -6.63
N ASP A 42 1.36 2.64 -7.43
CA ASP A 42 1.18 2.37 -8.86
C ASP A 42 0.80 0.91 -9.13
N ASN A 43 0.13 0.70 -10.26
CA ASN A 43 -0.35 -0.58 -10.77
C ASN A 43 -1.30 -1.34 -9.84
N ALA A 44 -2.04 -0.62 -8.98
CA ALA A 44 -2.99 -1.20 -8.03
C ALA A 44 -4.04 -2.12 -8.68
N LEU A 45 -4.41 -1.89 -9.95
CA LEU A 45 -5.35 -2.73 -10.69
C LEU A 45 -4.69 -3.92 -11.40
N TRP A 46 -3.36 -3.92 -11.55
CA TRP A 46 -2.59 -4.98 -12.21
C TRP A 46 -3.23 -5.54 -13.49
N GLY A 47 -3.60 -4.66 -14.44
CA GLY A 47 -4.27 -5.06 -15.68
C GLY A 47 -5.64 -5.73 -15.50
N GLY A 48 -6.32 -5.50 -14.37
CA GLY A 48 -7.58 -6.13 -14.00
C GLY A 48 -7.45 -7.50 -13.35
N GLN A 49 -6.22 -8.00 -13.10
CA GLN A 49 -6.04 -9.32 -12.50
C GLN A 49 -6.59 -9.40 -11.07
N VAL A 50 -6.46 -8.32 -10.29
CA VAL A 50 -6.98 -8.25 -8.90
C VAL A 50 -8.51 -8.28 -8.82
N THR A 51 -9.23 -8.12 -9.93
CA THR A 51 -10.69 -8.21 -9.96
C THR A 51 -11.19 -9.61 -10.31
N GLN A 52 -10.30 -10.53 -10.67
CA GLN A 52 -10.65 -11.92 -10.95
C GLN A 52 -10.89 -12.69 -9.65
N HIS A 53 -11.35 -13.95 -9.75
CA HIS A 53 -11.55 -14.79 -8.57
C HIS A 53 -10.18 -15.08 -7.89
N PRO A 54 -10.04 -14.92 -6.55
CA PRO A 54 -8.74 -15.04 -5.86
C PRO A 54 -8.00 -16.37 -6.07
N SER A 55 -8.72 -17.44 -6.39
CA SER A 55 -8.11 -18.74 -6.72
C SER A 55 -7.28 -18.73 -8.01
N THR A 56 -7.40 -17.69 -8.84
CA THR A 56 -6.66 -17.52 -10.09
C THR A 56 -5.39 -16.67 -9.92
N PHE A 57 -5.19 -16.09 -8.74
CA PHE A 57 -4.09 -15.15 -8.52
C PHE A 57 -2.75 -15.87 -8.48
N ASP A 58 -1.83 -15.39 -9.31
CA ASP A 58 -0.40 -15.61 -9.12
C ASP A 58 0.11 -14.87 -7.88
N GLU A 59 1.38 -15.10 -7.54
CA GLU A 59 1.97 -14.51 -6.34
C GLU A 59 1.97 -12.97 -6.38
N ILE A 60 2.28 -12.38 -7.53
CA ILE A 60 2.32 -10.92 -7.69
C ILE A 60 0.92 -10.32 -7.50
N THR A 61 -0.09 -10.87 -8.17
CA THR A 61 -1.48 -10.41 -8.06
C THR A 61 -1.96 -10.51 -6.62
N ARG A 62 -1.59 -11.58 -5.90
CA ARG A 62 -1.93 -11.75 -4.50
C ARG A 62 -1.32 -10.67 -3.61
N ARG A 63 -0.05 -10.30 -3.84
CA ARG A 63 0.64 -9.28 -3.03
C ARG A 63 0.10 -7.87 -3.32
N ILE A 64 -0.29 -7.60 -4.56
CA ILE A 64 -0.98 -6.34 -4.91
C ILE A 64 -2.38 -6.30 -4.29
N ASP A 65 -3.17 -7.38 -4.36
CA ASP A 65 -4.49 -7.46 -3.70
C ASP A 65 -4.38 -7.31 -2.18
N GLU A 66 -3.36 -7.92 -1.55
CA GLU A 66 -3.08 -7.75 -0.12
C GLU A 66 -2.80 -6.28 0.24
N ALA A 67 -1.95 -5.60 -0.53
CA ALA A 67 -1.68 -4.17 -0.33
C ALA A 67 -2.97 -3.33 -0.50
N ASN A 68 -3.76 -3.59 -1.55
CA ASN A 68 -5.04 -2.91 -1.79
C ASN A 68 -6.03 -3.11 -0.63
N ARG A 69 -6.13 -4.33 -0.09
CA ARG A 69 -6.99 -4.63 1.05
C ARG A 69 -6.53 -3.93 2.31
N THR A 70 -5.22 -3.84 2.54
CA THR A 70 -4.65 -3.13 3.68
C THR A 70 -4.96 -1.63 3.61
N VAL A 71 -4.80 -1.01 2.43
CA VAL A 71 -5.19 0.39 2.20
C VAL A 71 -6.68 0.60 2.45
N ASN A 72 -7.54 -0.25 1.88
CA ASN A 72 -8.98 -0.15 2.06
C ASN A 72 -9.41 -0.32 3.53
N LYS A 73 -8.80 -1.25 4.27
CA LYS A 73 -9.07 -1.42 5.71
C LYS A 73 -8.66 -0.20 6.51
N ALA A 74 -7.48 0.37 6.24
CA ALA A 74 -7.00 1.58 6.91
C ALA A 74 -7.92 2.77 6.64
N PHE A 75 -8.42 2.90 5.40
CA PHE A 75 -9.39 3.91 5.03
C PHE A 75 -10.72 3.72 5.78
N CYS A 76 -11.31 2.52 5.73
CA CYS A 76 -12.57 2.24 6.41
C CYS A 76 -12.49 2.44 7.94
N ALA A 77 -11.38 2.07 8.57
CA ALA A 77 -11.15 2.32 9.99
C ALA A 77 -11.10 3.82 10.35
N SER A 78 -10.72 4.67 9.39
CA SER A 78 -10.60 6.12 9.60
C SER A 78 -11.89 6.89 9.30
N TYR A 79 -12.79 6.33 8.48
CA TYR A 79 -13.96 7.04 7.94
C TYR A 79 -15.31 6.33 8.15
N SER A 80 -15.37 5.30 8.99
CA SER A 80 -16.59 4.50 9.27
C SER A 80 -17.24 3.96 8.00
N CYS A 81 -16.66 2.89 7.45
CA CYS A 81 -17.43 1.86 6.77
C CYS A 81 -18.09 0.96 7.85
#